data_AF-K2C9S5-F1
#
_entry.id   AF-K2C9S5-F1
#
_cell.length_a   1.000
_cell.length_b   1.000
_cell.length_c   1.000
_cell.angle_alpha   90.00
_cell.angle_beta   90.00
_cell.angle_gamma   90.00
#
_symmetry.space_group_name_H-M   'P 1'
#
loop_
_entity.id
_entity.type
_entity.pdbx_description
1 polymer ?
#
loop_
_entity_poly.entity_id
_entity_poly.type
_entity_poly.pdbx_seq_one_letter_code
_entity_poly.pdbx_strand_id
1 'polypeptide(L)'
;MNRHENTGNRLLFTAASSSIALHLMFGQFGWFSRYEIYIWASTLGILGYVLKPSIYSDGNGIKPHEKTILLFAGMFLLCFPYLIVLPNIPVAAGNIYEQHYQMHRFAVEFYKKPVAANDIGYVSYLNPVYILDLMGLASSEALLLRVHSNQKNWMDNLAKAKNVELAMIYDDWFEHIPESWIKLGELKLRNASIKLLRDKVAFYSLNADSAQEICSLLEEFAATLPAGATFDFTGHRSDDTGNQEKSEDLLSH
;
A
#
# COMPACT_ATOMS: atom_id res chain seq x y z
N MET A 1 -0.96 -2.40 -49.04
CA MET A 1 -0.34 -2.66 -47.72
C MET A 1 0.79 -3.65 -47.93
N ASN A 2 2.01 -3.33 -47.50
CA ASN A 2 3.20 -4.10 -47.84
C ASN A 2 3.21 -5.43 -47.07
N ARG A 3 3.73 -6.52 -47.66
CA ARG A 3 3.73 -7.87 -47.03
C ARG A 3 4.40 -7.87 -45.64
N HIS A 4 5.38 -7.00 -45.44
CA HIS A 4 6.07 -6.78 -44.15
C HIS A 4 5.19 -6.07 -43.10
N GLU A 5 4.36 -5.09 -43.48
CA GLU A 5 3.41 -4.44 -42.56
C GLU A 5 2.36 -5.43 -42.05
N ASN A 6 1.87 -6.31 -42.92
CA ASN A 6 0.88 -7.33 -42.54
C ASN A 6 1.44 -8.33 -41.52
N THR A 7 2.70 -8.74 -41.66
CA THR A 7 3.34 -9.65 -40.70
C THR A 7 3.58 -8.97 -39.35
N GLY A 8 4.03 -7.70 -39.35
CA GLY A 8 4.21 -6.90 -38.13
C GLY A 8 2.91 -6.70 -37.35
N ASN A 9 1.81 -6.36 -38.04
CA ASN A 9 0.51 -6.16 -37.42
C ASN A 9 -0.05 -7.47 -36.81
N ARG A 10 0.16 -8.61 -37.48
CA ARG A 10 -0.25 -9.92 -36.96
C ARG A 10 0.53 -10.29 -35.70
N LEU A 11 1.84 -10.06 -35.68
CA LEU A 11 2.66 -10.28 -34.49
C LEU A 11 2.22 -9.40 -33.32
N LEU A 12 2.01 -8.11 -33.56
CA LEU A 12 1.53 -7.17 -32.54
C LEU A 12 0.18 -7.59 -31.97
N PHE A 13 -0.77 -7.96 -32.83
CA PHE A 13 -2.10 -8.41 -32.41
C PHE A 13 -2.03 -9.71 -31.59
N THR A 14 -1.22 -10.68 -32.01
CA THR A 14 -1.01 -11.93 -31.27
C THR A 14 -0.36 -11.68 -29.92
N ALA A 15 0.64 -10.80 -29.85
CA ALA A 15 1.29 -10.42 -28.60
C ALA A 15 0.28 -9.76 -27.64
N ALA A 16 -0.48 -8.77 -28.11
CA ALA A 16 -1.50 -8.09 -27.31
C ALA A 16 -2.57 -9.07 -26.79
N SER A 17 -3.11 -9.92 -27.68
CA SER A 17 -4.13 -10.90 -27.32
C SER A 17 -3.61 -11.92 -26.31
N SER A 18 -2.37 -12.37 -26.48
CA SER A 18 -1.70 -13.25 -25.52
C SER A 18 -1.52 -12.58 -24.17
N SER A 19 -1.06 -11.32 -24.13
CA SER A 19 -0.91 -10.56 -22.88
C SER A 19 -2.24 -10.40 -22.14
N ILE A 20 -3.33 -10.10 -22.86
CA ILE A 20 -4.68 -10.00 -22.28
C ILE A 20 -5.13 -11.35 -21.72
N ALA A 21 -4.98 -12.43 -22.47
CA ALA A 21 -5.34 -13.76 -22.01
C ALA A 21 -4.56 -14.17 -20.76
N LEU A 22 -3.23 -13.96 -20.77
CA LEU A 22 -2.39 -14.26 -19.61
C LEU A 22 -2.77 -13.43 -18.38
N HIS A 23 -3.09 -12.14 -18.57
CA HIS A 23 -3.55 -11.30 -17.46
C HIS A 23 -4.92 -11.74 -16.92
N LEU A 24 -5.85 -12.16 -17.78
CA LEU A 24 -7.13 -12.70 -17.35
C LEU A 24 -6.99 -14.04 -16.59
N MET A 25 -6.02 -14.87 -16.98
CA MET A 25 -5.78 -16.17 -16.35
C MET A 25 -5.00 -16.08 -15.04
N PHE A 26 -4.01 -15.18 -14.95
CA PHE A 26 -3.03 -15.15 -13.86
C PHE A 26 -2.92 -13.79 -13.15
N GLY A 27 -3.58 -12.75 -13.66
CA GLY A 27 -3.57 -11.41 -13.09
C GLY A 27 -4.47 -11.28 -11.87
N GLN A 28 -4.24 -10.20 -11.10
CA GLN A 28 -5.08 -9.82 -9.97
C GLN A 28 -6.00 -8.67 -10.35
N PHE A 29 -7.24 -8.71 -9.86
CA PHE A 29 -8.29 -7.76 -10.19
C PHE A 29 -8.92 -7.16 -8.92
N GLY A 30 -9.55 -5.99 -9.06
CA GLY A 30 -10.48 -5.46 -8.08
C GLY A 30 -9.85 -4.73 -6.88
N TRP A 31 -8.57 -4.36 -6.98
CA TRP A 31 -7.95 -3.43 -6.03
C TRP A 31 -8.26 -1.98 -6.49
N PHE A 32 -7.28 -1.08 -6.50
CA PHE A 32 -7.44 0.30 -6.97
C PHE A 32 -7.23 0.45 -8.48
N SER A 33 -7.67 -0.53 -9.27
CA SER A 33 -7.43 -0.58 -10.73
C SER A 33 -5.94 -0.60 -11.15
N ARG A 34 -5.02 -0.79 -10.20
CA ARG A 34 -3.57 -0.63 -10.41
C ARG A 34 -2.94 -1.76 -11.23
N TYR A 35 -3.58 -2.92 -11.26
CA TYR A 35 -3.07 -4.08 -11.99
C TYR A 35 -3.69 -4.19 -13.38
N GLU A 36 -4.80 -3.50 -13.62
CA GLU A 36 -5.56 -3.56 -14.86
C GLU A 36 -5.24 -2.38 -15.79
N ILE A 37 -4.88 -1.22 -15.24
CA ILE A 37 -4.78 0.02 -16.04
C ILE A 37 -3.70 -0.05 -17.14
N TYR A 38 -2.57 -0.71 -16.88
CA TYR A 38 -1.50 -0.83 -17.87
C TYR A 38 -1.95 -1.65 -19.08
N ILE A 39 -2.70 -2.73 -18.85
CA ILE A 39 -3.13 -3.61 -19.92
C ILE A 39 -4.23 -2.97 -20.76
N TRP A 40 -5.11 -2.19 -20.12
CA TRP A 40 -6.07 -1.34 -20.83
C TRP A 40 -5.36 -0.30 -21.70
N ALA A 41 -4.48 0.51 -21.12
CA ALA A 41 -3.76 1.54 -21.87
C ALA A 41 -3.01 0.96 -23.08
N SER A 42 -2.32 -0.18 -22.88
CA SER A 42 -1.59 -0.89 -23.94
C SER A 42 -2.53 -1.40 -25.03
N THR A 43 -3.64 -2.03 -24.64
CA THR A 43 -4.63 -2.61 -25.58
C THR A 43 -5.30 -1.53 -26.41
N LEU A 44 -5.67 -0.40 -25.79
CA LEU A 44 -6.29 0.74 -26.48
C LEU A 44 -5.35 1.32 -27.55
N GLY A 45 -4.06 1.48 -27.23
CA GLY A 45 -3.06 1.94 -28.20
C GLY A 45 -2.90 0.98 -29.38
N ILE A 46 -2.84 -0.32 -29.10
CA ILE A 46 -2.68 -1.36 -30.13
C ILE A 46 -3.93 -1.47 -31.01
N LEU A 47 -5.14 -1.46 -30.42
CA LEU A 47 -6.39 -1.48 -31.18
C LEU A 47 -6.52 -0.25 -32.07
N GLY A 48 -6.19 0.94 -31.57
CA GLY A 48 -6.18 2.16 -32.39
C GLY A 48 -5.26 2.06 -33.59
N TYR A 49 -4.06 1.49 -33.41
CA TYR A 49 -3.10 1.28 -34.49
C TYR A 49 -3.57 0.22 -35.51
N VAL A 50 -4.03 -0.95 -35.04
CA VAL A 50 -4.47 -2.08 -35.90
C VAL A 50 -5.76 -1.75 -36.65
N LEU A 51 -6.70 -1.03 -36.03
CA LEU A 51 -7.98 -0.67 -36.65
C LEU A 51 -7.89 0.55 -37.57
N LYS A 52 -6.78 1.31 -37.54
CA LYS A 52 -6.57 2.49 -38.40
C LYS A 52 -6.94 2.24 -39.87
N PRO A 53 -6.49 1.18 -40.55
CA PRO A 53 -6.85 0.94 -41.96
C PRO A 53 -8.36 0.74 -42.16
N SER A 54 -9.02 0.04 -41.23
CA SER A 54 -10.48 -0.20 -41.28
C SER A 54 -11.30 1.06 -41.01
N ILE A 55 -10.78 1.98 -40.19
CA ILE A 55 -11.40 3.29 -39.93
C ILE A 55 -11.42 4.10 -41.23
N TYR A 56 -10.29 4.19 -41.93
CA TYR A 56 -10.15 4.98 -43.15
C TYR A 56 -10.57 4.26 -44.44
N SER A 57 -11.07 3.01 -44.38
CA SER A 57 -11.52 2.32 -45.58
C SER A 57 -12.88 2.83 -46.07
N ASP A 58 -12.95 3.24 -47.32
CA ASP A 58 -14.21 3.57 -48.00
C ASP A 58 -14.85 2.29 -48.53
N GLY A 59 -15.92 1.80 -47.90
CA GLY A 59 -16.55 0.54 -48.31
C GLY A 59 -17.89 0.20 -47.68
N ASN A 60 -18.21 0.78 -46.51
CA ASN A 60 -19.37 0.35 -45.71
C ASN A 60 -20.46 1.44 -45.59
N GLY A 61 -20.35 2.54 -46.33
CA GLY A 61 -21.25 3.70 -46.22
C GLY A 61 -21.10 4.55 -44.93
N ILE A 62 -20.40 4.02 -43.92
CA ILE A 62 -20.09 4.69 -42.65
C ILE A 62 -18.87 5.59 -42.84
N LYS A 63 -18.99 6.86 -42.49
CA LYS A 63 -17.90 7.84 -42.61
C LYS A 63 -16.79 7.53 -41.59
N PRO A 64 -15.51 7.85 -41.86
CA PRO A 64 -14.42 7.57 -40.93
C PRO A 64 -14.65 8.10 -39.52
N HIS A 65 -15.22 9.31 -39.36
CA HIS A 65 -15.52 9.88 -38.05
C HIS A 65 -16.58 9.09 -37.27
N GLU A 66 -17.58 8.50 -37.94
CA GLU A 66 -18.61 7.68 -37.29
C GLU A 66 -17.99 6.39 -36.75
N LYS A 67 -17.09 5.75 -37.51
CA LYS A 67 -16.33 4.58 -37.03
C LYS A 67 -15.42 4.93 -35.86
N THR A 68 -14.78 6.10 -35.90
CA THR A 68 -13.96 6.62 -34.80
C THR A 68 -14.82 6.84 -33.55
N ILE A 69 -16.00 7.46 -33.69
CA ILE A 69 -16.94 7.64 -32.57
C ILE A 69 -17.37 6.30 -31.99
N LEU A 70 -17.74 5.32 -32.83
CA LEU A 70 -18.14 3.98 -32.36
C LEU A 70 -17.00 3.29 -31.59
N LEU A 71 -15.77 3.39 -32.10
CA LEU A 71 -14.59 2.85 -31.42
C LEU A 71 -14.39 3.51 -30.06
N PHE A 72 -14.41 4.84 -29.99
CA PHE A 72 -14.28 5.57 -28.72
C PHE A 72 -15.42 5.27 -27.76
N ALA A 73 -16.66 5.11 -28.25
CA ALA A 73 -17.80 4.74 -27.42
C ALA A 73 -17.63 3.33 -26.83
N GLY A 74 -17.21 2.35 -27.64
CA GLY A 74 -16.91 1.00 -27.17
C GLY A 74 -15.76 0.98 -26.16
N MET A 75 -14.68 1.73 -26.43
CA MET A 75 -13.56 1.90 -25.49
C MET A 75 -14.01 2.55 -24.18
N PHE A 76 -14.83 3.61 -24.26
CA PHE A 76 -15.35 4.30 -23.09
C PHE A 76 -16.18 3.35 -22.21
N LEU A 77 -17.08 2.56 -22.80
CA LEU A 77 -17.88 1.58 -22.06
C LEU A 77 -17.01 0.52 -21.36
N LEU A 78 -15.97 0.03 -22.02
CA LEU A 78 -15.05 -0.96 -21.46
C LEU A 78 -14.18 -0.37 -20.34
N CYS A 79 -13.75 0.88 -20.48
CA CYS A 79 -12.87 1.55 -19.52
C CYS A 79 -13.64 2.32 -18.44
N PHE A 80 -14.96 2.47 -18.56
CA PHE A 80 -15.79 3.24 -17.63
C PHE A 80 -15.61 2.83 -16.16
N PRO A 81 -15.53 1.52 -15.80
CA PRO A 81 -15.29 1.10 -14.42
C PRO A 81 -13.96 1.58 -13.83
N TYR A 82 -13.01 1.99 -14.66
CA TYR A 82 -11.70 2.51 -14.23
C TYR A 82 -11.74 4.02 -14.03
N LEU A 83 -12.65 4.72 -14.71
CA LEU A 83 -12.85 6.16 -14.54
C LEU A 83 -13.47 6.49 -13.18
N ILE A 84 -14.24 5.57 -12.60
CA ILE A 84 -14.85 5.76 -11.26
C ILE A 84 -13.81 5.86 -10.14
N VAL A 85 -12.58 5.41 -10.37
CA VAL A 85 -11.48 5.47 -9.41
C VAL A 85 -10.81 6.85 -9.39
N LEU A 86 -10.88 7.60 -10.49
CA LEU A 86 -10.19 8.89 -10.64
C LEU A 86 -10.52 9.91 -9.53
N PRO A 87 -11.80 10.09 -9.11
CA PRO A 87 -12.13 11.02 -8.04
C PRO A 87 -11.51 10.66 -6.69
N ASN A 88 -11.19 9.38 -6.49
CA ASN A 88 -10.63 8.85 -5.24
C ASN A 88 -9.10 8.97 -5.19
N ILE A 89 -8.43 9.27 -6.30
CA ILE A 89 -6.96 9.34 -6.37
C ILE A 89 -6.39 10.39 -5.39
N PRO A 90 -6.89 11.65 -5.34
CA PRO A 90 -6.33 12.65 -4.43
C PRO A 90 -6.46 12.26 -2.96
N VAL A 91 -7.58 11.64 -2.60
CA VAL A 91 -7.85 11.17 -1.23
C VAL A 91 -6.94 9.98 -0.90
N ALA A 92 -6.80 9.01 -1.80
CA ALA A 92 -5.91 7.87 -1.60
C ALA A 92 -4.43 8.32 -1.47
N ALA A 93 -4.01 9.29 -2.28
CA ALA A 93 -2.69 9.91 -2.17
C ALA A 93 -2.52 10.66 -0.84
N GLY A 94 -3.55 11.37 -0.39
CA GLY A 94 -3.60 11.99 0.94
C GLY A 94 -3.39 10.98 2.07
N ASN A 95 -4.06 9.82 2.01
CA ASN A 95 -3.87 8.77 3.02
C ASN A 95 -2.43 8.22 3.04
N ILE A 96 -1.76 8.11 1.88
CA ILE A 96 -0.33 7.74 1.82
C ILE A 96 0.54 8.82 2.47
N TYR A 97 0.22 10.11 2.27
CA TYR A 97 0.90 11.21 2.94
C TYR A 97 0.67 11.22 4.46
N GLU A 98 -0.52 10.83 4.92
CA GLU A 98 -0.90 10.78 6.33
C GLU A 98 -0.36 9.54 7.06
N GLN A 99 -0.05 8.45 6.34
CA GLN A 99 0.45 7.20 6.92
C GLN A 99 1.89 6.88 6.51
N HIS A 100 2.14 6.37 5.31
CA HIS A 100 3.47 5.87 4.91
C HIS A 100 4.53 6.97 4.86
N TYR A 101 4.16 8.18 4.43
CA TYR A 101 5.09 9.32 4.49
C TYR A 101 5.39 9.71 5.94
N GLN A 102 4.42 9.64 6.86
CA GLN A 102 4.67 9.91 8.28
C GLN A 102 5.53 8.81 8.94
N MET A 103 5.33 7.54 8.58
CA MET A 103 6.23 6.44 8.97
C MET A 103 7.67 6.68 8.47
N HIS A 104 7.82 7.11 7.22
CA HIS A 104 9.12 7.50 6.65
C HIS A 104 9.76 8.65 7.45
N ARG A 105 9.00 9.71 7.72
CA ARG A 105 9.46 10.86 8.52
C ARG A 105 9.92 10.42 9.91
N PHE A 106 9.14 9.58 10.59
CA PHE A 106 9.54 9.08 11.91
C PHE A 106 10.88 8.34 11.84
N ALA A 107 11.03 7.43 10.87
CA ALA A 107 12.25 6.66 10.70
C ALA A 107 13.48 7.53 10.38
N VAL A 108 13.34 8.57 9.56
CA VAL A 108 14.47 9.37 9.04
C VAL A 108 14.77 10.62 9.88
N GLU A 109 13.74 11.29 10.40
CA GLU A 109 13.89 12.58 11.09
C GLU A 109 14.06 12.42 12.60
N PHE A 110 13.35 11.44 13.20
CA PHE A 110 13.28 11.24 14.66
C PHE A 110 14.12 10.05 15.10
N TYR A 111 13.77 8.84 14.66
CA TYR A 111 14.34 7.59 15.18
C TYR A 111 15.75 7.29 14.68
N LYS A 112 16.02 7.47 13.37
CA LYS A 112 17.36 7.38 12.76
C LYS A 112 18.12 6.07 12.99
N LYS A 113 17.40 5.00 13.33
CA LYS A 113 17.90 3.64 13.57
C LYS A 113 17.12 2.64 12.70
N PRO A 114 17.62 1.40 12.51
CA PRO A 114 16.92 0.39 11.76
C PRO A 114 15.49 0.12 12.25
N VAL A 115 14.54 -0.03 11.32
CA VAL A 115 13.12 -0.31 11.64
C VAL A 115 12.62 -1.52 10.88
N ALA A 116 11.69 -2.26 11.47
CA ALA A 116 10.92 -3.29 10.80
C ALA A 116 9.59 -2.71 10.32
N ALA A 117 9.14 -3.12 9.13
CA ALA A 117 7.84 -2.75 8.60
C ALA A 117 7.31 -3.84 7.66
N ASN A 118 5.99 -3.88 7.47
CA ASN A 118 5.33 -4.79 6.53
C ASN A 118 4.89 -4.07 5.23
N ASP A 119 4.72 -2.75 5.28
CA ASP A 119 4.50 -1.92 4.09
C ASP A 119 5.66 -0.94 3.90
N ILE A 120 6.63 -1.39 3.10
CA ILE A 120 7.95 -0.78 3.01
C ILE A 120 8.08 0.27 1.90
N GLY A 121 7.04 0.52 1.12
CA GLY A 121 7.09 1.32 -0.12
C GLY A 121 7.74 2.69 0.07
N TYR A 122 6.97 3.68 0.54
CA TYR A 122 7.49 5.03 0.79
C TYR A 122 8.51 5.04 1.95
N VAL A 123 8.32 4.18 2.95
CA VAL A 123 9.22 4.08 4.12
C VAL A 123 10.68 3.87 3.70
N SER A 124 10.91 3.10 2.64
CA SER A 124 12.26 2.84 2.09
C SER A 124 12.77 3.91 1.12
N TYR A 125 11.92 4.78 0.60
CA TYR A 125 12.30 5.75 -0.43
C TYR A 125 13.21 6.85 0.16
N LEU A 126 14.42 7.01 -0.38
CA LEU A 126 15.44 7.95 0.13
C LEU A 126 15.71 7.83 1.63
N ASN A 127 15.51 6.63 2.19
CA ASN A 127 15.78 6.36 3.58
C ASN A 127 17.19 5.78 3.74
N PRO A 128 18.11 6.44 4.47
CA PRO A 128 19.45 5.91 4.71
C PRO A 128 19.50 4.82 5.78
N VAL A 129 18.43 4.62 6.57
CA VAL A 129 18.38 3.59 7.61
C VAL A 129 17.90 2.25 7.04
N TYR A 130 18.37 1.16 7.64
CA TYR A 130 17.97 -0.19 7.24
C TYR A 130 16.49 -0.43 7.54
N ILE A 131 15.75 -0.98 6.55
CA ILE A 131 14.37 -1.42 6.70
C ILE A 131 14.32 -2.94 6.65
N LEU A 132 13.92 -3.57 7.75
CA LEU A 132 13.60 -4.99 7.79
C LEU A 132 12.17 -5.20 7.28
N ASP A 133 12.04 -5.75 6.07
CA ASP A 133 10.75 -6.05 5.46
C ASP A 133 10.18 -7.38 5.97
N LEU A 134 9.19 -7.32 6.85
CA LEU A 134 8.57 -8.50 7.45
C LEU A 134 7.68 -9.28 6.48
N MET A 135 7.29 -8.70 5.34
CA MET A 135 6.56 -9.42 4.29
C MET A 135 7.50 -10.16 3.33
N GLY A 136 8.78 -9.78 3.31
CA GLY A 136 9.81 -10.46 2.53
C GLY A 136 9.77 -10.14 1.04
N LEU A 137 9.25 -8.98 0.64
CA LEU A 137 9.39 -8.45 -0.72
C LEU A 137 10.84 -8.00 -0.97
N ALA A 138 11.47 -7.38 0.02
CA ALA A 138 12.85 -6.89 -0.02
C ALA A 138 13.79 -7.60 0.97
N SER A 139 13.28 -8.45 1.86
CA SER A 139 14.09 -9.22 2.83
C SER A 139 13.90 -10.73 2.61
N SER A 140 14.84 -11.36 1.88
CA SER A 140 14.78 -12.78 1.53
C SER A 140 14.69 -13.70 2.74
N GLU A 141 15.39 -13.38 3.83
CA GLU A 141 15.38 -14.17 5.05
C GLU A 141 14.01 -14.12 5.74
N ALA A 142 13.35 -12.95 5.73
CA ALA A 142 11.99 -12.81 6.22
C ALA A 142 11.00 -13.61 5.36
N LEU A 143 11.15 -13.60 4.03
CA LEU A 143 10.33 -14.43 3.13
C LEU A 143 10.48 -15.92 3.43
N LEU A 144 11.72 -16.40 3.55
CA LEU A 144 12.00 -17.80 3.83
C LEU A 144 11.41 -18.23 5.17
N LEU A 145 11.59 -17.42 6.21
CA LEU A 145 11.04 -17.70 7.54
C LEU A 145 9.51 -17.67 7.51
N ARG A 146 8.89 -16.66 6.90
CA ARG A 146 7.43 -16.54 6.84
C ARG A 146 6.76 -17.67 6.06
N VAL A 147 7.39 -18.18 5.00
CA VAL A 147 6.82 -19.23 4.13
C VAL A 147 7.12 -20.64 4.62
N HIS A 148 8.31 -20.87 5.18
CA HIS A 148 8.80 -22.24 5.45
C HIS A 148 9.05 -22.53 6.94
N SER A 149 9.06 -21.53 7.82
CA SER A 149 9.31 -21.75 9.24
C SER A 149 8.02 -22.03 10.00
N ASN A 150 8.03 -23.05 10.86
CA ASN A 150 7.00 -23.26 11.88
C ASN A 150 7.32 -22.51 13.19
N GLN A 151 8.38 -21.69 13.21
CA GLN A 151 8.78 -20.97 14.41
C GLN A 151 7.88 -19.74 14.62
N LYS A 152 7.08 -19.74 15.69
CA LYS A 152 6.24 -18.59 16.05
C LYS A 152 7.03 -17.30 16.30
N ASN A 153 8.27 -17.42 16.79
CA ASN A 153 9.11 -16.28 17.18
C ASN A 153 10.09 -15.84 16.10
N TRP A 154 9.87 -16.20 14.83
CA TRP A 154 10.80 -15.89 13.75
C TRP A 154 11.05 -14.38 13.60
N MET A 155 10.02 -13.55 13.81
CA MET A 155 10.13 -12.09 13.71
C MET A 155 11.07 -11.53 14.78
N ASP A 156 10.92 -11.97 16.02
CA ASP A 156 11.74 -11.53 17.16
C ASP A 156 13.21 -11.94 16.97
N ASN A 157 13.44 -13.20 16.57
CA ASN A 157 14.78 -13.70 16.28
C ASN A 157 15.45 -12.94 15.13
N LEU A 158 14.72 -12.67 14.06
CA LEU A 158 15.25 -11.96 12.90
C LEU A 158 15.52 -10.48 13.21
N ALA A 159 14.61 -9.81 13.93
CA ALA A 159 14.80 -8.43 14.36
C ALA A 159 16.04 -8.28 15.24
N LYS A 160 16.23 -9.16 16.22
CA LYS A 160 17.44 -9.22 17.06
C LYS A 160 18.70 -9.44 16.21
N ALA A 161 18.68 -10.39 15.30
CA ALA A 161 19.83 -10.68 14.43
C ALA A 161 20.20 -9.51 13.50
N LYS A 162 19.23 -8.63 13.17
CA LYS A 162 19.43 -7.44 12.34
C LYS A 162 19.57 -6.14 13.16
N ASN A 163 19.63 -6.23 14.49
CA ASN A 163 19.70 -5.08 15.41
C ASN A 163 18.57 -4.06 15.16
N VAL A 164 17.34 -4.55 15.00
CA VAL A 164 16.14 -3.74 14.85
C VAL A 164 15.40 -3.73 16.18
N GLU A 165 15.05 -2.53 16.65
CA GLU A 165 14.40 -2.33 17.96
C GLU A 165 13.01 -1.70 17.86
N LEU A 166 12.58 -1.32 16.65
CA LEU A 166 11.26 -0.75 16.38
C LEU A 166 10.59 -1.48 15.22
N ALA A 167 9.30 -1.80 15.35
CA ALA A 167 8.45 -2.24 14.26
C ALA A 167 7.27 -1.28 14.06
N MET A 168 6.98 -0.95 12.79
CA MET A 168 5.79 -0.20 12.36
C MET A 168 4.97 -1.09 11.44
N ILE A 169 3.89 -1.68 11.95
CA ILE A 169 3.18 -2.77 11.27
C ILE A 169 1.66 -2.65 11.27
N TYR A 170 1.01 -3.32 10.32
CA TYR A 170 -0.40 -3.67 10.42
C TYR A 170 -0.55 -4.96 11.23
N ASP A 171 -1.05 -4.88 12.47
CA ASP A 171 -1.19 -6.04 13.38
C ASP A 171 -1.96 -7.18 12.73
N ASP A 172 -3.02 -6.85 11.98
CA ASP A 172 -3.92 -7.82 11.37
C ASP A 172 -3.31 -8.57 10.17
N TRP A 173 -2.11 -8.20 9.74
CA TRP A 173 -1.36 -8.94 8.71
C TRP A 173 -0.58 -10.12 9.28
N PHE A 174 -0.45 -10.21 10.60
CA PHE A 174 0.33 -11.24 11.26
C PHE A 174 -0.57 -12.07 12.17
N GLU A 175 -0.54 -13.39 11.99
CA GLU A 175 -1.30 -14.31 12.86
C GLU A 175 -0.80 -14.24 14.32
N HIS A 176 0.50 -13.99 14.51
CA HIS A 176 1.12 -13.90 15.82
C HIS A 176 2.16 -12.78 15.83
N ILE A 177 1.96 -11.79 16.70
CA ILE A 177 2.98 -10.80 17.07
C ILE A 177 3.76 -11.36 18.27
N PRO A 178 5.11 -11.30 18.30
CA PRO A 178 5.88 -11.82 19.42
C PRO A 178 5.47 -11.16 20.74
N GLU A 179 5.25 -11.96 21.79
CA GLU A 179 4.82 -11.46 23.10
C GLU A 179 5.86 -10.54 23.77
N SER A 180 7.13 -10.62 23.34
CA SER A 180 8.20 -9.72 23.77
C SER A 180 8.04 -8.29 23.24
N TRP A 181 7.23 -8.07 22.21
CA TRP A 181 7.07 -6.76 21.59
C TRP A 181 6.07 -5.91 22.38
N ILE A 182 6.50 -4.70 22.75
CA ILE A 182 5.74 -3.78 23.58
C ILE A 182 5.07 -2.76 22.65
N LYS A 183 3.74 -2.79 22.59
CA LYS A 183 2.97 -1.85 21.76
C LYS A 183 3.01 -0.45 22.37
N LEU A 184 3.63 0.49 21.67
CA LEU A 184 3.78 1.88 22.11
C LEU A 184 2.56 2.74 21.74
N GLY A 185 1.92 2.44 20.61
CA GLY A 185 0.74 3.14 20.14
C GLY A 185 0.38 2.83 18.70
N GLU A 186 -0.53 3.62 18.14
CA GLU A 186 -1.00 3.47 16.77
C GLU A 186 -1.03 4.83 16.05
N LEU A 187 -0.41 4.91 14.88
CA LEU A 187 -0.63 6.00 13.92
C LEU A 187 -1.94 5.74 13.19
N LYS A 188 -2.92 6.66 13.29
CA LYS A 188 -4.25 6.53 12.70
C LYS A 188 -4.55 7.62 11.67
N LEU A 189 -5.25 7.21 10.62
CA LEU A 189 -5.88 8.13 9.67
C LEU A 189 -7.16 8.68 10.29
N ARG A 190 -7.25 10.00 10.45
CA ARG A 190 -8.43 10.67 11.03
C ARG A 190 -9.66 10.53 10.13
N ASN A 191 -9.45 10.54 8.81
CA ASN A 191 -10.50 10.42 7.80
C ASN A 191 -10.21 9.23 6.88
N ALA A 192 -10.35 8.01 7.38
CA ALA A 192 -10.24 6.78 6.58
C ALA A 192 -11.41 6.63 5.59
N SER A 193 -11.49 7.53 4.61
CA SER A 193 -12.61 7.66 3.68
C SER A 193 -12.56 6.65 2.52
N ILE A 194 -11.42 5.96 2.33
CA ILE A 194 -11.25 4.92 1.31
C ILE A 194 -10.61 3.70 1.96
N LYS A 195 -11.28 2.53 1.85
CA LYS A 195 -10.82 1.20 2.32
C LYS A 195 -9.59 0.65 1.57
N LEU A 196 -8.73 1.50 1.04
CA LEU A 196 -7.54 1.07 0.30
C LEU A 196 -6.38 0.67 1.21
N LEU A 197 -6.36 1.27 2.39
CA LEU A 197 -5.34 1.08 3.40
C LEU A 197 -6.00 0.61 4.69
N ARG A 198 -5.21 -0.02 5.56
CA ARG A 198 -5.58 -0.06 6.96
C ARG A 198 -5.54 1.36 7.49
N ASP A 199 -6.54 1.68 8.29
CA ASP A 199 -6.71 2.99 8.90
C ASP A 199 -5.66 3.26 9.99
N LYS A 200 -4.94 2.23 10.43
CA LYS A 200 -3.95 2.33 11.51
C LYS A 200 -2.69 1.51 11.27
N VAL A 201 -1.57 1.99 11.78
CA VAL A 201 -0.27 1.30 11.86
C VAL A 201 0.13 1.27 13.33
N ALA A 202 0.40 0.10 13.87
CA ALA A 202 0.87 -0.08 15.23
C ALA A 202 2.40 0.05 15.30
N PHE A 203 2.88 0.73 16.35
CA PHE A 203 4.30 0.92 16.62
C PHE A 203 4.67 0.09 17.85
N TYR A 204 5.69 -0.74 17.71
CA TYR A 204 6.17 -1.64 18.76
C TYR A 204 7.64 -1.38 19.06
N SER A 205 7.98 -1.33 20.34
CA SER A 205 9.35 -1.57 20.80
C SER A 205 9.60 -3.07 20.81
N LEU A 206 10.70 -3.52 20.20
CA LEU A 206 11.03 -4.95 20.10
C LEU A 206 11.87 -5.45 21.29
N ASN A 207 12.25 -4.55 22.18
CA ASN A 207 12.84 -4.85 23.48
C ASN A 207 12.40 -3.80 24.52
N ALA A 208 12.55 -4.10 25.81
CA ALA A 208 12.16 -3.19 26.89
C ALA A 208 13.08 -1.97 27.01
N ASP A 209 14.37 -2.15 26.69
CA ASP A 209 15.41 -1.13 26.91
C ASP A 209 15.23 0.09 26.01
N SER A 210 14.74 -0.11 24.77
CA SER A 210 14.49 0.96 23.79
C SER A 210 13.10 1.60 23.91
N ALA A 211 12.18 1.00 24.69
CA ALA A 211 10.78 1.43 24.71
C ALA A 211 10.61 2.88 25.17
N GLN A 212 11.35 3.30 26.20
CA GLN A 212 11.27 4.66 26.73
C GLN A 212 11.83 5.71 25.76
N GLU A 213 12.95 5.40 25.10
CA GLU A 213 13.55 6.26 24.08
C GLU A 213 12.59 6.46 22.91
N ILE A 214 12.05 5.36 22.38
CA ILE A 214 11.13 5.40 21.24
C ILE A 214 9.83 6.14 21.61
N CYS A 215 9.29 5.91 22.80
CA CYS A 215 8.09 6.60 23.26
C CYS A 215 8.29 8.13 23.32
N SER A 216 9.43 8.58 23.86
CA SER A 216 9.76 10.01 23.94
C SER A 216 9.86 10.64 22.54
N LEU A 217 10.49 9.94 21.59
CA LEU A 217 10.55 10.38 20.19
C LEU A 217 9.18 10.41 19.51
N LEU A 218 8.30 9.47 19.85
CA LEU A 218 6.93 9.42 19.35
C LEU A 218 6.09 10.60 19.88
N GLU A 219 6.31 11.03 21.11
CA GLU A 219 5.64 12.23 21.68
C GLU A 219 6.03 13.49 20.91
N GLU A 220 7.33 13.69 20.65
CA GLU A 220 7.81 14.80 19.82
C GLU A 220 7.25 14.72 18.39
N PHE A 221 7.27 13.52 17.79
CA PHE A 221 6.76 13.30 16.44
C PHE A 221 5.25 13.55 16.33
N ALA A 222 4.47 13.08 17.30
CA ALA A 222 3.02 13.20 17.33
C ALA A 222 2.58 14.67 17.30
N ALA A 223 3.34 15.57 17.93
CA ALA A 223 3.09 17.01 17.89
C ALA A 223 3.30 17.63 16.49
N THR A 224 4.00 16.94 15.58
CA THR A 224 4.29 17.39 14.21
C THR A 224 3.41 16.74 13.13
N LEU A 225 2.45 15.89 13.53
CA LEU A 225 1.59 15.21 12.58
C LEU A 225 0.67 16.18 11.83
N PRO A 226 0.39 15.93 10.54
CA PRO A 226 -0.58 16.72 9.79
C PRO A 226 -1.99 16.48 10.35
N ALA A 227 -2.92 17.41 10.10
CA ALA A 227 -4.27 17.36 10.65
C ALA A 227 -5.08 16.08 10.35
N GLY A 228 -4.71 15.36 9.29
CA GLY A 228 -5.32 14.08 8.88
C GLY A 228 -4.74 12.84 9.55
N ALA A 229 -3.69 12.97 10.35
CA ALA A 229 -3.08 11.87 11.09
C ALA A 229 -3.05 12.15 12.60
N THR A 230 -3.24 11.12 13.41
CA THR A 230 -3.09 11.19 14.86
C THR A 230 -2.28 10.01 15.37
N PHE A 231 -1.63 10.16 16.52
CA PHE A 231 -0.97 9.06 17.20
C PHE A 231 -1.64 8.80 18.54
N ASP A 232 -2.15 7.58 18.71
CA ASP A 232 -2.83 7.15 19.92
C ASP A 232 -1.88 6.25 20.72
N PHE A 233 -1.37 6.74 21.85
CA PHE A 233 -0.46 5.99 22.71
C PHE A 233 -1.20 4.87 23.45
N THR A 234 -0.54 3.71 23.60
CA THR A 234 -1.00 2.65 24.49
C THR A 234 -0.85 3.12 25.93
N GLY A 235 -1.83 2.85 26.79
CA GLY A 235 -1.92 3.35 28.17
C GLY A 235 -0.88 2.82 29.17
N HIS A 236 0.40 2.78 28.81
CA HIS A 236 1.52 2.64 29.76
C HIS A 236 2.08 4.01 30.08
N ARG A 237 1.21 4.89 30.59
CA ARG A 237 1.68 6.06 31.33
C ARG A 237 2.16 5.56 32.68
N SER A 238 3.46 5.64 32.91
CA SER A 238 4.05 5.55 34.24
C SER A 238 3.63 6.77 35.08
N ASP A 239 2.35 6.85 35.41
CA ASP A 239 1.82 7.78 36.43
C ASP A 239 1.47 6.95 37.68
N ASP A 240 2.51 6.44 38.34
CA ASP A 240 2.46 6.14 39.77
C ASP A 240 2.67 7.45 40.54
N THR A 241 1.61 8.24 40.63
CA THR A 241 1.37 9.08 41.81
C THR A 241 -0.09 8.91 42.18
N GLY A 242 -0.31 8.11 43.22
CA GLY A 242 -1.62 7.80 43.73
C GLY A 242 -2.43 9.05 44.04
N ASN A 243 -3.68 9.04 43.59
CA ASN A 243 -4.76 9.49 44.44
C ASN A 243 -5.98 8.60 44.19
N GLN A 244 -6.11 7.56 45.00
CA GLN A 244 -7.41 6.97 45.30
C GLN A 244 -8.21 8.02 46.06
N GLU A 245 -9.15 8.68 45.41
CA GLU A 245 -10.23 9.35 46.11
C GLU A 245 -11.59 8.86 45.62
N LYS A 246 -12.27 8.22 46.56
CA LYS A 246 -13.66 7.78 46.62
C LYS A 246 -14.64 8.63 45.79
N SER A 247 -15.49 7.93 45.04
CA SER A 247 -16.94 8.19 45.09
C SER A 247 -17.72 6.95 44.63
N GLU A 248 -17.86 5.98 45.54
CA GLU A 248 -19.13 5.25 45.64
C GLU A 248 -20.13 6.21 46.30
N ASP A 249 -21.06 6.75 45.51
CA ASP A 249 -22.48 6.85 45.85
C ASP A 249 -23.19 7.59 44.72
N LEU A 250 -24.11 6.88 44.05
CA LEU A 250 -25.47 7.32 43.73
C LEU A 250 -26.09 6.35 42.71
N LEU A 251 -26.67 5.28 43.25
CA LEU A 251 -27.87 4.65 42.70
C LEU A 251 -29.05 5.58 42.99
N SER A 252 -29.81 5.98 41.96
CA SER A 252 -31.29 6.13 41.94
C SER A 252 -31.73 7.17 40.90
N HIS A 253 -32.09 6.70 39.69
CA HIS A 253 -33.39 6.92 39.03
C HIS A 253 -33.34 6.47 37.56
#